data_AF-A0A699WB40-F1
#
_entry.id   AF-A0A699WB40-F1
#
_cell.length_a   1.000
_cell.length_b   1.000
_cell.length_c   1.000
_cell.angle_alpha   90.00
_cell.angle_beta   90.00
_cell.angle_gamma   90.00
#
_symmetry.space_group_name_H-M   'P 1'
#
loop_
_entity.id
_entity.type
_entity.pdbx_description
1 polymer ?
#
loop_
_entity_poly.entity_id
_entity_poly.type
_entity_poly.pdbx_seq_one_letter_code
_entity_poly.pdbx_strand_id
1 'polypeptide(L)'
;IMEAGSKDRPPMLAPRNYIQWKSRIKRYIGAKPNQELIHYCLKNPPYEFGWKKKAVLDSEGNPTTSTERVRETYKTATQEIRDQLHAKVEAVQIILTGIDNDIYSTVDACPNACEM
;
A
#
# COMPACT_ATOMS: atom_id res chain seq x y z
N ILE A 1 -36.25 -3.68 18.08
CA ILE A 1 -35.12 -3.54 17.14
C ILE A 1 -34.01 -4.41 17.72
N MET A 2 -33.87 -5.65 17.23
CA MET A 2 -32.83 -6.56 17.73
C MET A 2 -31.53 -6.26 16.98
N GLU A 3 -30.52 -5.94 17.76
CA GLU A 3 -29.15 -5.70 17.32
C GLU A 3 -28.62 -6.97 16.64
N ALA A 4 -28.43 -6.92 15.32
CA ALA A 4 -27.92 -8.04 14.52
C ALA A 4 -26.47 -8.33 14.95
N GLY A 5 -26.35 -9.31 15.86
CA GLY A 5 -25.09 -9.74 16.44
C GLY A 5 -24.12 -10.28 15.39
N SER A 6 -22.83 -10.07 15.62
CA SER A 6 -21.71 -10.47 14.76
C SER A 6 -21.56 -11.99 14.51
N LYS A 7 -22.56 -12.81 14.88
CA LYS A 7 -22.51 -14.28 14.84
C LYS A 7 -23.03 -14.89 13.53
N ASP A 8 -23.87 -14.18 12.77
CA ASP A 8 -24.45 -14.67 11.51
C ASP A 8 -23.69 -14.21 10.26
N ARG A 9 -22.51 -13.60 10.43
CA ARG A 9 -21.69 -13.16 9.29
C ARG A 9 -20.91 -14.35 8.74
N PRO A 10 -21.04 -14.69 7.44
CA PRO A 10 -20.31 -15.81 6.85
C PRO A 10 -18.79 -15.60 6.95
N PRO A 11 -18.00 -16.67 7.14
CA PRO A 11 -16.56 -16.54 7.38
C PRO A 11 -15.83 -15.99 6.15
N MET A 12 -14.96 -15.01 6.41
CA MET A 12 -14.07 -14.32 5.47
C MET A 12 -13.26 -15.29 4.60
N LEU A 13 -13.24 -15.01 3.29
CA LEU A 13 -12.38 -15.60 2.26
C LEU A 13 -12.36 -17.15 2.28
N ALA A 14 -13.32 -17.77 1.57
CA ALA A 14 -13.21 -19.19 1.27
C ALA A 14 -11.87 -19.46 0.54
N PRO A 15 -11.03 -20.42 0.99
CA PRO A 15 -9.68 -20.65 0.45
C PRO A 15 -9.60 -20.83 -1.07
N ARG A 16 -10.69 -21.27 -1.72
CA ARG A 16 -10.79 -21.42 -3.18
C ARG A 16 -10.75 -20.09 -3.94
N ASN A 17 -11.11 -18.98 -3.30
CA ASN A 17 -11.20 -17.66 -3.95
C ASN A 17 -9.85 -16.92 -4.00
N TYR A 18 -8.84 -17.40 -3.26
CA TYR A 18 -7.49 -16.81 -3.26
C TYR A 18 -6.84 -16.79 -4.66
N ILE A 19 -7.05 -17.84 -5.45
CA ILE A 19 -6.49 -17.95 -6.82
C ILE A 19 -7.12 -16.92 -7.76
N GLN A 20 -8.43 -16.68 -7.63
CA GLN A 20 -9.14 -15.68 -8.42
C GLN A 20 -8.74 -14.26 -8.03
N TRP A 21 -8.65 -13.98 -6.72
CA TRP A 21 -8.25 -12.68 -6.19
C TRP A 21 -6.82 -12.31 -6.60
N LYS A 22 -5.88 -13.25 -6.45
CA LYS A 22 -4.50 -13.11 -6.92
C LYS A 22 -4.43 -12.78 -8.42
N SER A 23 -5.32 -13.33 -9.23
CA SER A 23 -5.38 -13.07 -10.68
C SER A 23 -5.97 -11.70 -11.00
N ARG A 24 -7.03 -11.27 -10.29
CA ARG A 24 -7.63 -9.94 -10.42
C ARG A 24 -6.64 -8.83 -10.04
N ILE A 25 -5.95 -8.98 -8.91
CA ILE A 25 -4.93 -8.02 -8.47
C ILE A 25 -3.78 -7.94 -9.47
N LYS A 26 -3.28 -9.08 -9.96
CA LYS A 26 -2.24 -9.08 -11.00
C LYS A 26 -2.65 -8.32 -12.25
N ARG A 27 -3.90 -8.51 -12.72
CA ARG A 27 -4.42 -7.79 -13.90
C ARG A 27 -4.56 -6.28 -13.64
N TYR A 28 -5.05 -5.91 -12.46
CA TYR A 28 -5.17 -4.50 -12.07
C TYR A 28 -3.81 -3.80 -11.98
N ILE A 29 -2.83 -4.44 -11.32
CA ILE A 29 -1.45 -3.91 -11.23
C ILE A 29 -0.85 -3.79 -12.62
N GLY A 30 -1.01 -4.79 -13.50
CA GLY A 30 -0.45 -4.77 -14.85
C GLY A 30 -1.00 -3.66 -15.76
N ALA A 31 -2.12 -3.04 -15.39
CA ALA A 31 -2.70 -1.90 -16.10
C ALA A 31 -2.22 -0.53 -15.58
N LYS A 32 -1.39 -0.50 -14.52
CA LYS A 32 -0.90 0.74 -13.92
C LYS A 32 0.40 1.22 -14.59
N PRO A 33 0.60 2.54 -14.76
CA PRO A 33 1.83 3.08 -15.34
C PRO A 33 3.09 2.82 -14.50
N ASN A 34 2.93 2.64 -13.18
CA ASN A 34 3.98 2.34 -12.22
C ASN A 34 3.99 0.85 -11.78
N GLN A 35 3.47 -0.06 -12.62
CA GLN A 35 3.36 -1.50 -12.32
C GLN A 35 4.66 -2.13 -11.81
N GLU A 36 5.81 -1.75 -12.36
CA GLU A 36 7.12 -2.28 -11.95
C GLU A 36 7.46 -1.90 -10.52
N LEU A 37 7.21 -0.63 -10.15
CA LEU A 37 7.42 -0.14 -8.78
C LEU A 37 6.46 -0.81 -7.80
N ILE A 38 5.19 -1.01 -8.19
CA ILE A 38 4.22 -1.75 -7.36
C ILE A 38 4.69 -3.20 -7.14
N HIS A 39 5.13 -3.88 -8.21
CA HIS A 39 5.68 -5.24 -8.12
C HIS A 39 6.92 -5.30 -7.23
N TYR A 40 7.82 -4.33 -7.36
CA TYR A 40 9.00 -4.19 -6.52
C TYR A 40 8.62 -4.01 -5.04
N CYS A 41 7.64 -3.15 -4.75
CA CYS A 41 7.16 -2.88 -3.38
C CYS A 41 6.46 -4.08 -2.72
N LEU A 42 5.84 -4.96 -3.51
CA LEU A 42 5.23 -6.20 -3.01
C LEU A 42 6.25 -7.30 -2.69
N LYS A 43 7.41 -7.28 -3.35
CA LYS A 43 8.48 -8.27 -3.14
C LYS A 43 9.50 -7.86 -2.10
N ASN A 44 9.67 -6.55 -1.89
CA ASN A 44 10.73 -6.00 -1.06
C ASN A 44 10.19 -5.24 0.16
N PRO A 45 10.94 -5.19 1.27
CA PRO A 45 10.59 -4.36 2.41
C PRO A 45 10.56 -2.86 2.01
N PRO A 46 9.84 -2.02 2.78
CA PRO A 46 9.89 -0.58 2.57
C PRO A 46 11.31 -0.04 2.75
N TYR A 47 11.63 1.06 2.07
CA TYR A 47 12.87 1.79 2.31
C TYR A 47 12.93 2.30 3.76
N GLU A 48 14.08 2.12 4.41
CA GLU A 48 14.33 2.59 5.76
C GLU A 48 15.11 3.92 5.73
N PHE A 49 14.55 4.95 6.36
CA PHE A 49 15.22 6.24 6.46
C PHE A 49 16.40 6.16 7.43
N GLY A 50 17.59 6.53 6.94
CA GLY A 50 18.84 6.48 7.68
C GLY A 50 19.38 7.85 8.11
N TRP A 51 20.61 7.85 8.61
CA TRP A 51 21.41 9.06 8.81
C TRP A 51 22.24 9.33 7.57
N LYS A 52 22.14 10.53 6.98
CA LYS A 52 23.00 11.00 5.89
C LYS A 52 23.95 12.08 6.39
N LYS A 53 25.17 12.07 5.84
CA LYS A 53 26.11 13.18 6.03
C LYS A 53 25.80 14.25 4.98
N LYS A 54 25.64 15.50 5.43
CA LYS A 54 25.46 16.66 4.55
C LYS A 54 26.57 17.66 4.83
N ALA A 55 27.16 18.22 3.77
CA ALA A 55 28.14 19.30 3.93
C ALA A 55 27.45 20.53 4.53
N VAL A 56 28.09 21.13 5.54
CA VAL A 56 27.68 22.44 6.05
C VAL A 56 28.08 23.48 5.01
N LEU A 57 27.17 24.42 4.72
CA LEU A 57 27.45 25.54 3.82
C LEU A 57 27.81 26.77 4.65
N ASP A 58 28.78 27.56 4.18
CA ASP A 58 29.10 28.86 4.77
C ASP A 58 28.06 29.94 4.38
N SER A 59 28.26 31.18 4.85
CA SER A 59 27.38 32.31 4.53
C SER A 59 27.34 32.68 3.04
N GLU A 60 28.32 32.20 2.26
CA GLU A 60 28.43 32.41 0.81
C GLU A 60 27.87 31.21 0.01
N GLY A 61 27.45 30.14 0.70
CA GLY A 61 26.89 28.93 0.09
C GLY A 61 27.92 27.88 -0.32
N ASN A 62 29.19 28.04 0.05
CA ASN A 62 30.24 27.09 -0.29
C ASN A 62 30.30 25.92 0.71
N PRO A 63 30.55 24.68 0.25
CA PRO A 63 30.68 23.54 1.14
C PRO A 63 31.94 23.64 1.99
N THR A 64 31.75 23.64 3.31
CA THR A 64 32.84 23.63 4.30
C THR A 64 33.35 22.19 4.53
N THR A 65 34.52 22.06 5.14
CA THR A 65 35.09 20.78 5.60
C THR A 65 34.23 20.10 6.68
N SER A 66 33.32 20.84 7.32
CA SER A 66 32.40 20.31 8.33
C SER A 66 31.23 19.57 7.69
N THR A 67 30.95 18.35 8.19
CA THR A 67 29.82 17.53 7.75
C THR A 67 28.89 17.26 8.93
N GLU A 68 27.61 17.58 8.76
CA GLU A 68 26.57 17.31 9.75
C GLU A 68 25.88 15.97 9.45
N ARG A 69 25.58 15.20 10.49
CA ARG A 69 24.70 14.02 10.37
C ARG A 69 23.25 14.47 10.50
N VAL A 70 22.53 14.43 9.38
CA VAL A 70 21.11 14.77 9.33
C VAL A 70 20.31 13.48 9.15
N ARG A 71 19.23 13.34 9.92
CA ARG A 71 18.30 12.22 9.71
C ARG A 71 17.53 12.45 8.42
N GLU A 72 17.46 11.42 7.58
CA GLU A 72 16.65 11.51 6.37
C GLU A 72 15.18 11.64 6.71
N THR A 73 14.52 12.49 5.94
CA THR A 73 13.07 12.69 5.97
C THR A 73 12.53 12.52 4.56
N TYR A 74 11.22 12.36 4.44
CA TYR A 74 10.55 12.34 3.13
C TYR A 74 10.91 13.58 2.27
N LYS A 75 11.05 14.75 2.89
CA LYS A 75 11.40 16.00 2.20
C LYS A 75 12.85 16.04 1.69
N THR A 76 13.74 15.27 2.30
CA THR A 76 15.16 15.17 1.87
C THR A 76 15.43 13.93 1.02
N ALA A 77 14.47 13.01 0.91
CA ALA A 77 14.57 11.80 0.10
C ALA A 77 14.68 12.14 -1.39
N THR A 78 15.36 11.27 -2.14
CA THR A 78 15.41 11.36 -3.61
C THR A 78 14.02 11.08 -4.20
N GLN A 79 13.80 11.51 -5.44
CA GLN A 79 12.52 11.29 -6.12
C GLN A 79 12.22 9.79 -6.25
N GLU A 80 13.22 8.96 -6.54
CA GLU A 80 13.10 7.51 -6.61
C GLU A 80 12.56 6.87 -5.31
N ILE A 81 13.08 7.29 -4.15
CA ILE A 81 12.58 6.81 -2.84
C ILE A 81 11.13 7.25 -2.63
N ARG A 82 10.78 8.47 -3.05
CA ARG A 82 9.39 8.95 -2.94
C ARG A 82 8.45 8.18 -3.84
N ASP A 83 8.87 7.88 -5.06
CA ASP A 83 8.08 7.11 -6.02
C ASP A 83 7.88 5.67 -5.53
N GLN A 84 8.91 5.08 -4.92
CA GLN A 84 8.80 3.78 -4.24
C GLN A 84 7.79 3.83 -3.09
N LEU A 85 7.88 4.83 -2.20
CA LEU A 85 6.95 4.98 -1.09
C LEU A 85 5.51 5.18 -1.58
N HIS A 86 5.33 5.98 -2.62
CA HIS A 86 4.03 6.20 -3.25
C HIS A 86 3.46 4.91 -3.85
N ALA A 87 4.25 4.17 -4.62
CA ALA A 87 3.86 2.88 -5.18
C ALA A 87 3.48 1.86 -4.08
N LYS A 88 4.14 1.91 -2.91
CA LYS A 88 3.78 1.08 -1.77
C LYS A 88 2.43 1.44 -1.16
N VAL A 89 2.13 2.74 -1.02
CA VAL A 89 0.82 3.22 -0.58
C VAL A 89 -0.27 2.75 -1.54
N GLU A 90 -0.03 2.87 -2.85
CA GLU A 90 -0.96 2.36 -3.86
C GLU A 90 -1.12 0.84 -3.77
N ALA A 91 -0.04 0.07 -3.59
CA ALA A 91 -0.11 -1.38 -3.43
C ALA A 91 -0.99 -1.80 -2.24
N VAL A 92 -0.82 -1.12 -1.09
CA VAL A 92 -1.66 -1.35 0.10
C VAL A 92 -3.12 -0.98 -0.19
N GLN A 93 -3.36 0.16 -0.84
CA GLN A 93 -4.71 0.59 -1.21
C GLN A 93 -5.40 -0.42 -2.13
N ILE A 94 -4.68 -0.99 -3.10
CA ILE A 94 -5.20 -2.02 -4.02
C ILE A 94 -5.61 -3.27 -3.25
N ILE A 95 -4.78 -3.71 -2.31
CA ILE A 95 -5.09 -4.87 -1.47
C ILE A 95 -6.33 -4.62 -0.62
N LEU A 96 -6.40 -3.47 0.07
CA LEU A 96 -7.52 -3.11 0.95
C LEU A 96 -8.83 -2.94 0.15
N THR A 97 -8.81 -2.16 -0.93
CA THR A 97 -9.99 -1.91 -1.77
C THR A 97 -10.47 -3.20 -2.45
N GLY A 98 -9.54 -4.06 -2.85
CA GLY A 98 -9.85 -5.37 -3.42
C GLY A 98 -10.51 -6.32 -2.42
N ILE A 99 -10.21 -6.19 -1.13
CA ILE A 99 -10.86 -6.95 -0.06
C ILE A 99 -12.28 -6.41 0.18
N ASP A 100 -12.43 -5.10 0.33
CA ASP A 100 -13.74 -4.48 0.63
C ASP A 100 -14.75 -4.71 -0.50
N ASN A 101 -14.36 -4.55 -1.77
CA ASN A 101 -15.27 -4.78 -2.90
C ASN A 101 -15.76 -6.23 -2.98
N ASP A 102 -14.92 -7.21 -2.61
CA ASP A 102 -15.33 -8.62 -2.56
C ASP A 102 -16.27 -8.87 -1.36
N ILE A 103 -16.09 -8.16 -0.24
CA ILE A 103 -17.01 -8.22 0.91
C ILE A 103 -18.40 -7.69 0.51
N TYR A 104 -18.48 -6.50 -0.07
CA TYR A 104 -19.76 -5.91 -0.49
C TYR A 104 -20.41 -6.72 -1.62
N SER A 105 -19.65 -7.21 -2.60
CA SER A 105 -20.20 -8.04 -3.68
C SER A 105 -20.75 -9.38 -3.19
N THR A 106 -20.16 -9.96 -2.13
CA THR A 106 -20.66 -11.23 -1.53
C THR A 106 -21.92 -11.00 -0.69
N VAL A 107 -22.01 -9.84 -0.02
CA VAL A 107 -23.20 -9.43 0.72
C VAL A 107 -24.36 -9.13 -0.24
N ASP A 108 -24.12 -8.37 -1.32
CA ASP A 108 -25.14 -8.04 -2.34
C ASP A 108 -25.59 -9.26 -3.17
N ALA A 109 -24.69 -10.22 -3.42
CA ALA A 109 -25.02 -11.47 -4.10
C ALA A 109 -25.72 -12.50 -3.20
N CYS A 110 -25.84 -12.23 -1.89
CA CYS A 110 -26.71 -12.98 -1.02
C CYS A 110 -28.12 -12.42 -1.20
N PRO A 111 -29.04 -13.08 -1.92
CA PRO A 111 -30.44 -12.66 -1.85
C PRO A 111 -30.80 -12.73 -0.38
N ASN A 112 -31.28 -11.63 0.19
CA ASN A 112 -31.81 -11.64 1.55
C ASN A 112 -32.78 -12.83 1.62
N ALA A 113 -32.35 -13.94 2.22
CA ALA A 113 -33.19 -15.09 2.50
C ALA A 113 -34.04 -14.70 3.71
N CYS A 114 -34.92 -13.74 3.48
CA CYS A 114 -36.03 -13.33 4.32
C CYS A 114 -37.17 -12.99 3.36
N GLU A 115 -37.56 -13.97 2.54
CA GLU A 115 -38.98 -14.12 2.25
C GLU A 115 -39.56 -14.91 3.43
N MET A 116 -40.37 -14.21 4.23
CA MET A 116 -41.19 -14.79 5.30
C MET A 116 -42.45 -15.37 4.68
#